data_AF-A0A1U7H7X5-F1
#
_entry.id   AF-A0A1U7H7X5-F1
#
_cell.length_a   1.000
_cell.length_b   1.000
_cell.length_c   1.000
_cell.angle_alpha   90.00
_cell.angle_beta   90.00
_cell.angle_gamma   90.00
#
_symmetry.space_group_name_H-M   'P 1'
#
loop_
_entity.id
_entity.type
_entity.pdbx_description
1 polymer ?
#
loop_
_entity_poly.entity_id
_entity_poly.type
_entity_poly.pdbx_seq_one_letter_code
_entity_poly.pdbx_strand_id
1 'polypeptide(L)'
;MQDSQINVMQAPNREAQISDILAQLREKKFSIVNPRRKNGLILYKPYHAEFVGPGAVVGSEIDTDVVKVISVGNLSLVTPQTTKEKINAYLIRRQWVRLTKQITDNPIALQRAQVILNQFENWFDPQTTAQLPDEAFALLVGVLPQTIRKVRNAYIG
;
A
#
# COMPACT_ATOMS: atom_id res chain seq x y z
N MET A 1 -31.70 27.13 -28.14
CA MET A 1 -30.44 27.40 -27.43
C MET A 1 -30.22 26.21 -26.50
N GLN A 2 -29.23 25.39 -26.85
CA GLN A 2 -28.81 24.20 -26.12
C GLN A 2 -27.79 24.63 -25.08
N ASP A 3 -28.01 24.32 -23.80
CA ASP A 3 -26.94 24.33 -22.81
C ASP A 3 -26.78 22.91 -22.25
N SER A 4 -25.89 22.19 -22.95
CA SER A 4 -24.79 21.40 -22.40
C SER A 4 -25.00 20.71 -21.04
N GLN A 5 -25.30 19.42 -21.14
CA GLN A 5 -24.99 18.42 -20.13
C GLN A 5 -23.47 18.45 -19.84
N ILE A 6 -23.09 18.91 -18.64
CA ILE A 6 -21.75 18.68 -18.12
C ILE A 6 -21.71 17.24 -17.62
N ASN A 7 -21.16 16.36 -18.45
CA ASN A 7 -20.84 14.99 -18.08
C ASN A 7 -19.69 15.03 -17.06
N VAL A 8 -20.02 15.08 -15.77
CA VAL A 8 -19.03 14.91 -14.70
C VAL A 8 -18.60 13.45 -14.72
N MET A 9 -17.51 13.14 -15.43
CA MET A 9 -16.77 11.90 -15.25
C MET A 9 -16.28 11.87 -13.79
N GLN A 10 -17.11 11.29 -12.91
CA GLN A 10 -16.74 11.01 -11.54
C GLN A 10 -15.54 10.07 -11.58
N ALA A 11 -14.45 10.47 -10.92
CA ALA A 11 -13.37 9.54 -10.61
C ALA A 11 -13.98 8.30 -9.96
N PRO A 12 -13.58 7.07 -10.35
CA PRO A 12 -14.17 5.85 -9.81
C PRO A 12 -14.19 5.92 -8.29
N ASN A 13 -15.36 5.67 -7.69
CA ASN A 13 -15.55 5.71 -6.25
C ASN A 13 -14.45 4.85 -5.59
N ARG A 14 -13.58 5.48 -4.78
CA ARG A 14 -12.43 4.82 -4.15
C ARG A 14 -12.88 3.60 -3.33
N GLU A 15 -14.06 3.64 -2.74
CA GLU A 15 -14.66 2.52 -2.01
C GLU A 15 -15.00 1.35 -2.94
N ALA A 16 -15.58 1.64 -4.12
CA ALA A 16 -15.86 0.62 -5.13
C ALA A 16 -14.56 -0.01 -5.64
N GLN A 17 -13.52 0.80 -5.91
CA GLN A 17 -12.20 0.28 -6.31
C GLN A 17 -11.59 -0.64 -5.24
N ILE A 18 -11.69 -0.28 -3.96
CA ILE A 18 -11.19 -1.12 -2.86
C ILE A 18 -11.99 -2.42 -2.74
N SER A 19 -13.31 -2.36 -2.87
CA SER A 19 -14.19 -3.53 -2.87
C SER A 19 -13.84 -4.49 -4.02
N ASP A 20 -13.62 -3.95 -5.22
CA ASP A 20 -13.23 -4.73 -6.40
C ASP A 20 -11.87 -5.41 -6.19
N ILE A 21 -10.89 -4.71 -5.61
CA ILE A 21 -9.59 -5.30 -5.29
C ILE A 21 -9.77 -6.45 -4.31
N LEU A 22 -10.53 -6.26 -3.22
CA LEU A 22 -10.78 -7.31 -2.23
C LEU A 22 -11.45 -8.54 -2.86
N ALA A 23 -12.43 -8.35 -3.75
CA ALA A 23 -13.06 -9.45 -4.48
C ALA A 23 -12.02 -10.21 -5.34
N GLN A 24 -11.17 -9.48 -6.07
CA GLN A 24 -10.12 -10.06 -6.90
C GLN A 24 -9.10 -10.86 -6.07
N LEU A 25 -8.74 -10.41 -4.87
CA LEU A 25 -7.83 -11.14 -3.97
C LEU A 25 -8.45 -12.47 -3.51
N ARG A 26 -9.74 -12.48 -3.17
CA ARG A 26 -10.48 -13.69 -2.78
C ARG A 26 -10.56 -14.70 -3.93
N GLU A 27 -10.67 -14.22 -5.16
CA GLU A 27 -10.63 -15.04 -6.37
C GLU A 27 -9.21 -15.45 -6.78
N LYS A 28 -8.19 -15.16 -5.96
CA LYS A 28 -6.77 -15.42 -6.24
C LYS A 28 -6.28 -14.78 -7.55
N LYS A 29 -6.92 -13.71 -8.02
CA LYS A 29 -6.55 -13.04 -9.27
C LYS A 29 -5.15 -12.46 -9.15
N PHE A 30 -4.27 -12.80 -10.09
CA PHE A 30 -2.90 -12.31 -10.09
C PHE A 30 -2.85 -10.92 -10.75
N SER A 31 -2.27 -9.95 -10.06
CA SER A 31 -1.96 -8.62 -10.61
C SER A 31 -0.59 -8.14 -10.13
N ILE A 32 -0.03 -7.15 -10.81
CA ILE A 32 1.23 -6.49 -10.42
C ILE A 32 0.93 -5.02 -10.17
N VAL A 33 1.45 -4.47 -9.07
CA VAL A 33 1.46 -3.02 -8.85
C VAL A 33 2.33 -2.37 -9.92
N ASN A 34 1.79 -1.41 -10.66
CA ASN A 34 2.45 -0.84 -11.84
C ASN A 34 3.87 -0.32 -11.50
N PRO A 35 4.94 -0.94 -12.05
CA PRO A 35 6.32 -0.59 -11.70
C PRO A 35 6.75 0.80 -12.18
N ARG A 36 5.97 1.43 -13.07
CA ARG A 36 6.29 2.74 -13.65
C ARG A 36 5.68 3.92 -12.89
N ARG A 37 5.05 3.67 -11.74
CA ARG A 37 4.37 4.70 -10.95
C ARG A 37 4.81 4.63 -9.49
N LYS A 38 4.77 5.78 -8.81
CA LYS A 38 4.84 5.86 -7.35
C LYS A 38 3.48 5.47 -6.79
N ASN A 39 3.22 4.17 -6.69
CA ASN A 39 1.97 3.65 -6.16
C ASN A 39 2.16 2.35 -5.36
N GLY A 40 1.12 1.93 -4.66
CA GLY A 40 1.17 0.67 -3.93
C GLY A 40 -0.13 0.36 -3.21
N LEU A 41 -0.11 -0.76 -2.50
CA LEU A 41 -1.20 -1.21 -1.64
C LEU A 41 -0.65 -1.47 -0.25
N ILE A 42 -1.43 -1.14 0.77
CA ILE A 42 -1.26 -1.67 2.12
C ILE A 42 -2.34 -2.72 2.30
N LEU A 43 -1.92 -3.98 2.44
CA LEU A 43 -2.80 -5.11 2.67
C LEU A 43 -2.88 -5.37 4.17
N TYR A 44 -4.08 -5.31 4.73
CA TYR A 44 -4.32 -5.67 6.12
C TYR A 44 -4.60 -7.16 6.17
N LYS A 45 -3.77 -7.87 6.92
CA LYS A 45 -3.94 -9.28 7.28
C LYS A 45 -4.40 -9.36 8.74
N PRO A 46 -4.80 -10.54 9.24
CA PRO A 46 -5.42 -10.65 10.57
C PRO A 46 -4.60 -10.04 11.72
N TYR A 47 -3.26 -10.05 11.62
CA TYR A 47 -2.38 -9.63 12.73
C TYR A 47 -1.33 -8.57 12.34
N HIS A 48 -1.21 -8.23 11.06
CA HIS A 48 -0.21 -7.30 10.55
C HIS A 48 -0.66 -6.65 9.24
N ALA A 49 0.11 -5.69 8.75
CA ALA A 49 -0.06 -5.16 7.41
C ALA A 49 1.19 -5.42 6.56
N GLU A 50 1.00 -5.51 5.26
CA GLU A 50 2.09 -5.63 4.29
C GLU A 50 1.98 -4.53 3.24
N PHE A 51 3.10 -3.86 2.96
CA PHE A 51 3.17 -2.91 1.87
C PHE A 51 3.57 -3.62 0.57
N VAL A 52 2.72 -3.53 -0.46
CA VAL A 52 2.94 -4.03 -1.83
C VAL A 52 3.32 -2.84 -2.70
N GLY A 53 4.62 -2.64 -2.91
CA GLY A 53 5.12 -1.52 -3.69
C GLY A 53 5.23 -1.80 -5.20
N PRO A 54 5.73 -0.82 -5.97
CA PRO A 54 5.85 -0.92 -7.43
C PRO A 54 6.57 -2.20 -7.88
N GLY A 55 6.01 -2.88 -8.88
CA GLY A 55 6.53 -4.11 -9.44
C GLY A 55 6.23 -5.37 -8.64
N ALA A 56 5.68 -5.27 -7.44
CA ALA A 56 5.32 -6.45 -6.65
C ALA A 56 4.00 -7.08 -7.11
N VAL A 57 3.90 -8.40 -6.94
CA VAL A 57 2.63 -9.13 -7.10
C VAL A 57 1.64 -8.74 -6.00
N VAL A 58 0.36 -8.71 -6.37
CA VAL A 58 -0.80 -8.68 -5.47
C VAL A 58 -1.79 -9.76 -5.91
N GLY A 59 -2.39 -10.47 -4.95
CA GLY A 59 -3.31 -11.58 -5.17
C GLY A 59 -2.61 -12.93 -5.20
N SER A 60 -3.06 -13.83 -6.08
CA SER A 60 -2.65 -15.25 -6.04
C SER A 60 -2.97 -15.91 -4.69
N GLU A 61 -2.25 -16.96 -4.32
CA GLU A 61 -2.53 -17.71 -3.09
C GLU A 61 -2.05 -16.99 -1.80
N ILE A 62 -1.21 -15.96 -1.93
CA ILE A 62 -0.51 -15.31 -0.81
C ILE A 62 -1.31 -14.19 -0.12
N ASP A 63 -2.40 -13.73 -0.74
CA ASP A 63 -3.20 -12.58 -0.27
C ASP A 63 -4.68 -12.97 -0.01
N THR A 64 -4.96 -14.26 0.15
CA THR A 64 -6.33 -14.78 0.38
C THR A 64 -6.88 -14.44 1.78
N ASP A 65 -6.00 -14.13 2.73
CA ASP A 65 -6.31 -13.75 4.11
C ASP A 65 -6.46 -12.23 4.31
N VAL A 66 -6.38 -11.44 3.22
CA VAL A 66 -6.49 -9.99 3.29
C VAL A 66 -7.92 -9.56 3.66
N VAL A 67 -8.04 -8.83 4.76
CA VAL A 67 -9.32 -8.36 5.30
C VAL A 67 -9.66 -6.93 4.88
N LYS A 68 -8.65 -6.11 4.58
CA LYS A 68 -8.80 -4.71 4.17
C LYS A 68 -7.64 -4.28 3.30
N VAL A 69 -7.88 -3.33 2.40
CA VAL A 69 -6.87 -2.78 1.50
C VAL A 69 -6.91 -1.26 1.57
N ILE A 70 -5.74 -0.63 1.53
CA ILE A 70 -5.59 0.82 1.34
C ILE A 70 -4.71 1.07 0.11
N SER A 71 -5.18 1.91 -0.80
CA SER A 71 -4.39 2.40 -1.93
C SER A 71 -3.40 3.48 -1.47
N VAL A 72 -2.16 3.40 -1.94
CA VAL A 72 -1.12 4.42 -1.72
C VAL A 72 -0.77 5.07 -3.06
N GLY A 73 -0.78 6.40 -3.12
CA GLY A 73 -0.55 7.17 -4.33
C GLY A 73 -1.63 6.92 -5.41
N ASN A 74 -1.25 7.05 -6.68
CA ASN A 74 -2.14 6.80 -7.81
C ASN A 74 -2.09 5.32 -8.22
N LEU A 75 -2.87 4.50 -7.51
CA LEU A 75 -2.92 3.05 -7.71
C LEU A 75 -3.22 2.67 -9.17
N SER A 76 -2.42 1.73 -9.67
CA SER A 76 -2.54 1.14 -11.00
C SER A 76 -2.04 -0.28 -10.88
N LEU A 77 -2.91 -1.23 -11.25
CA LEU A 77 -2.59 -2.65 -11.31
C LEU A 77 -2.49 -3.07 -12.78
N VAL A 78 -1.53 -3.92 -13.10
CA VAL A 78 -1.31 -4.43 -14.46
C VAL A 78 -1.30 -5.96 -14.45
N THR A 79 -1.74 -6.54 -15.56
CA THR A 79 -1.69 -8.00 -15.76
C THR A 79 -0.34 -8.39 -16.36
N PRO A 80 0.40 -9.35 -15.79
CA PRO A 80 1.64 -9.84 -16.39
C PRO A 80 1.36 -10.49 -17.76
N GLN A 81 2.24 -10.25 -18.72
CA GLN A 81 2.18 -10.83 -20.05
C GLN A 81 3.03 -12.11 -20.17
N THR A 82 4.01 -12.29 -19.26
CA THR A 82 4.95 -13.41 -19.34
C THR A 82 5.18 -14.09 -17.99
N THR A 83 5.61 -15.35 -18.01
CA THR A 83 6.06 -16.08 -16.81
C THR A 83 7.24 -15.38 -16.13
N LYS A 84 8.15 -14.78 -16.92
CA LYS A 84 9.28 -14.01 -16.40
C LYS A 84 8.82 -12.82 -15.56
N GLU A 85 7.80 -12.09 -16.03
CA GLU A 85 7.19 -11.00 -15.26
C GLU A 85 6.55 -11.49 -13.96
N LYS A 86 5.85 -12.63 -13.98
CA LYS A 86 5.29 -13.24 -12.76
C LYS A 86 6.37 -13.57 -11.74
N ILE A 87 7.45 -14.25 -12.15
CA ILE A 87 8.58 -14.60 -11.28
C ILE A 87 9.21 -13.33 -10.71
N ASN A 88 9.48 -12.33 -11.56
CA ASN A 88 10.06 -11.07 -11.12
C ASN A 88 9.18 -10.35 -10.10
N ALA A 89 7.85 -10.37 -10.28
CA ALA A 89 6.92 -9.74 -9.36
C ALA A 89 6.94 -10.39 -7.96
N TYR A 90 7.10 -11.71 -7.88
CA TYR A 90 7.34 -12.42 -6.61
C TYR A 90 8.68 -12.05 -5.98
N LEU A 91 9.76 -11.93 -6.78
CA LEU A 91 11.07 -11.53 -6.28
C LEU A 91 11.04 -10.11 -5.70
N ILE A 92 10.36 -9.18 -6.37
CA ILE A 92 10.15 -7.80 -5.90
C ILE A 92 9.27 -7.79 -4.65
N ARG A 93 8.19 -8.58 -4.62
CA ARG A 93 7.34 -8.73 -3.42
C ARG A 93 8.16 -9.11 -2.19
N ARG A 94 9.10 -10.05 -2.34
CA ARG A 94 10.03 -10.44 -1.27
C ARG A 94 10.97 -9.31 -0.85
N GLN A 95 11.42 -8.47 -1.77
CA GLN A 95 12.26 -7.30 -1.42
C GLN A 95 11.51 -6.31 -0.54
N TRP A 96 10.24 -6.03 -0.85
CA TRP A 96 9.40 -5.17 0.00
C TRP A 96 9.23 -5.75 1.41
N VAL A 97 8.96 -7.05 1.52
CA VAL A 97 8.87 -7.74 2.81
C VAL A 97 10.18 -7.62 3.59
N ARG A 98 11.34 -7.78 2.93
CA ARG A 98 12.65 -7.63 3.57
C ARG A 98 12.91 -6.20 4.06
N LEU A 99 12.52 -5.18 3.29
CA LEU A 99 12.65 -3.78 3.71
C LEU A 99 11.83 -3.50 4.97
N THR A 100 10.57 -3.93 5.00
CA THR A 100 9.74 -3.79 6.20
C THR A 100 10.34 -4.56 7.38
N LYS A 101 10.86 -5.78 7.14
CA LYS A 101 11.52 -6.58 8.18
C LYS A 101 12.72 -5.86 8.80
N GLN A 102 13.57 -5.23 7.98
CA GLN A 102 14.73 -4.47 8.48
C GLN A 102 14.31 -3.34 9.43
N ILE A 103 13.15 -2.71 9.17
CA ILE A 103 12.60 -1.69 10.06
C ILE A 103 12.07 -2.35 11.34
N THR A 104 11.34 -3.47 11.23
CA THR A 104 10.77 -4.18 12.39
C THR A 104 11.83 -4.76 13.33
N ASP A 105 13.01 -5.11 12.80
CA ASP A 105 14.11 -5.69 13.58
C ASP A 105 14.77 -4.66 14.52
N ASN A 106 14.51 -3.36 14.35
CA ASN A 106 14.97 -2.35 15.31
C ASN A 106 14.17 -2.47 16.62
N PRO A 107 14.82 -2.68 17.79
CA PRO A 107 14.12 -2.86 19.05
C PRO A 107 13.35 -1.61 19.51
N ILE A 108 13.74 -0.41 19.06
CA ILE A 108 13.21 0.87 19.54
C ILE A 108 11.98 1.26 18.72
N ALA A 109 10.79 1.16 19.32
CA ALA A 109 9.50 1.42 18.66
C ALA A 109 9.38 2.82 18.02
N LEU A 110 9.88 3.86 18.69
CA LEU A 110 9.86 5.22 18.13
C LEU A 110 10.75 5.35 16.89
N GLN A 111 11.89 4.66 16.85
CA GLN A 111 12.75 4.65 15.67
C GLN A 111 12.10 3.87 14.53
N ARG A 112 11.42 2.75 14.80
CA ARG A 112 10.63 2.04 13.77
C ARG A 112 9.59 2.94 13.13
N ALA A 113 8.80 3.63 13.97
CA ALA A 113 7.79 4.59 13.56
C ALA A 113 8.40 5.73 12.71
N GLN A 114 9.53 6.26 13.15
CA GLN A 114 10.24 7.30 12.42
C GLN A 114 10.71 6.85 11.04
N VAL A 115 11.37 5.70 10.99
CA VAL A 115 11.96 5.19 9.75
C VAL A 115 10.85 4.89 8.74
N ILE A 116 9.76 4.25 9.13
CA ILE A 116 8.69 3.93 8.17
C ILE A 116 8.01 5.18 7.60
N LEU A 117 7.78 6.21 8.43
CA LEU A 117 7.23 7.48 7.96
C LEU A 117 8.18 8.13 6.96
N ASN A 118 9.47 8.24 7.29
CA ASN A 118 10.48 8.84 6.40
C ASN A 118 10.59 8.08 5.07
N GLN A 119 10.54 6.75 5.09
CA GLN A 119 10.58 5.95 3.87
C GLN A 119 9.37 6.25 2.97
N PHE A 120 8.17 6.31 3.55
CA PHE A 120 6.96 6.63 2.80
C PHE A 120 6.98 8.06 2.26
N GLU A 121 7.42 9.05 3.04
CA GLU A 121 7.53 10.45 2.58
C GLU A 121 8.53 10.58 1.43
N ASN A 122 9.67 9.90 1.51
CA ASN A 122 10.67 9.90 0.44
C ASN A 122 10.14 9.25 -0.85
N TRP A 123 9.35 8.18 -0.73
CA TRP A 123 8.80 7.49 -1.90
C TRP A 123 7.58 8.19 -2.50
N PHE A 124 6.64 8.61 -1.65
CA PHE A 124 5.29 9.04 -2.02
C PHE A 124 4.99 10.51 -1.80
N ASP A 125 5.91 11.30 -1.28
CA ASP A 125 5.73 12.67 -0.78
C ASP A 125 4.98 12.78 0.57
N PRO A 126 5.17 13.90 1.31
CA PRO A 126 4.51 14.10 2.60
C PRO A 126 2.99 14.18 2.53
N GLN A 127 2.42 14.70 1.44
CA GLN A 127 0.97 14.88 1.31
C GLN A 127 0.27 13.53 1.16
N THR A 128 0.79 12.66 0.29
CA THR A 128 0.29 11.29 0.15
C THR A 128 0.46 10.51 1.45
N THR A 129 1.59 10.68 2.14
CA THR A 129 1.88 9.99 3.40
C THR A 129 0.96 10.43 4.54
N ALA A 130 0.64 11.73 4.62
CA ALA A 130 -0.24 12.28 5.64
C ALA A 130 -1.68 11.74 5.55
N GLN A 131 -2.14 11.38 4.35
CA GLN A 131 -3.48 10.81 4.13
C GLN A 131 -3.62 9.37 4.63
N LEU A 132 -2.51 8.67 4.88
CA LEU A 132 -2.54 7.29 5.35
C LEU A 132 -2.78 7.24 6.87
N PRO A 133 -3.65 6.34 7.37
CA PRO A 133 -4.00 6.28 8.78
C PRO A 133 -2.82 5.77 9.63
N ASP A 134 -2.73 6.25 10.87
CA ASP A 134 -1.69 5.82 11.84
C ASP A 134 -1.66 4.29 11.99
N GLU A 135 -2.83 3.65 11.98
CA GLU A 135 -2.99 2.21 12.09
C GLU A 135 -2.28 1.44 10.97
N ALA A 136 -2.27 1.98 9.75
CA ALA A 136 -1.58 1.33 8.62
C ALA A 136 -0.08 1.20 8.90
N PHE A 137 0.55 2.30 9.32
CA PHE A 137 1.97 2.31 9.66
C PHE A 137 2.26 1.47 10.90
N ALA A 138 1.40 1.55 11.91
CA ALA A 138 1.52 0.79 13.13
C ALA A 138 1.58 -0.72 12.86
N LEU A 139 0.68 -1.22 12.01
CA LEU A 139 0.62 -2.62 11.59
C LEU A 139 1.77 -3.02 10.67
N LEU A 140 2.32 -2.09 9.87
CA LEU A 140 3.50 -2.36 9.03
C LEU A 140 4.75 -2.61 9.86
N VAL A 141 4.92 -1.92 11.00
CA VAL A 141 6.17 -1.98 11.78
C VAL A 141 6.04 -2.47 13.22
N GLY A 142 4.89 -3.04 13.57
CA GLY A 142 4.65 -3.64 14.89
C GLY A 142 4.81 -2.62 16.02
N VAL A 143 4.07 -1.51 15.95
CA VAL A 143 3.98 -0.51 17.02
C VAL A 143 2.52 -0.16 17.30
N LEU A 144 2.26 0.61 18.36
CA LEU A 144 0.91 1.14 18.61
C LEU A 144 0.64 2.36 17.71
N PRO A 145 -0.61 2.60 17.26
CA PRO A 145 -0.96 3.79 16.47
C PRO A 145 -0.56 5.11 17.13
N GLN A 146 -0.64 5.19 18.46
CA GLN A 146 -0.19 6.36 19.23
C GLN A 146 1.31 6.65 19.10
N THR A 147 2.14 5.63 18.86
CA THR A 147 3.58 5.79 18.60
C THR A 147 3.80 6.48 17.26
N ILE A 148 3.04 6.09 16.22
CA ILE A 148 3.06 6.76 14.90
C ILE A 148 2.62 8.22 15.05
N ARG A 149 1.50 8.45 15.73
CA ARG A 149 0.96 9.79 15.96
C ARG A 149 1.94 10.70 16.68
N LYS A 150 2.61 10.19 17.72
CA LYS A 150 3.62 10.95 18.48
C LYS A 150 4.76 11.42 17.57
N VAL A 151 5.24 10.55 16.67
CA VAL A 151 6.29 10.92 15.71
C VAL A 151 5.77 11.96 14.72
N ARG A 152 4.60 11.76 14.12
CA ARG A 152 3.98 12.73 13.20
C ARG A 152 3.85 14.12 13.81
N ASN A 153 3.38 14.21 15.04
CA ASN A 153 3.18 15.49 15.73
C ASN A 153 4.51 16.18 16.11
N ALA A 154 5.59 15.42 16.25
CA ALA A 154 6.92 15.98 16.57
C ALA A 154 7.55 16.72 15.38
N TYR A 155 7.11 16.48 14.13
CA TYR A 155 7.55 17.21 12.94
C TYR A 155 6.76 18.48 12.65
N ILE A 156 5.64 18.70 13.34
CA ILE A 156 4.76 19.88 13.17
C ILE A 156 5.10 20.95 14.23
N GLY A 157 6.33 20.91 14.78
CA GLY A 157 6.87 21.89 15.73
C GLY A 157 7.91 22.80 15.08
#